data_AF-A0A3N5Y3S9-F1
#
_entry.id   AF-A0A3N5Y3S9-F1
#
_cell.length_a   1.000
_cell.length_b   1.000
_cell.length_c   1.000
_cell.angle_alpha   90.00
_cell.angle_beta   90.00
_cell.angle_gamma   90.00
#
_symmetry.space_group_name_H-M   'P 1'
#
loop_
_entity.id
_entity.type
_entity.pdbx_description
1 polymer ?
#
loop_
_entity_poly.entity_id
_entity_poly.type
_entity_poly.pdbx_seq_one_letter_code
_entity_poly.pdbx_strand_id
1 'polypeptide(L)'
;MNHKLTRKMRVLVVDDQVLAKGYLKYSMEELGFQDIDYVDKVTHAINAVRSTHYDLIICSYELKQEQDGYFFYEQIKENNDLPPSTAFVFISADTTPDIVHSIVELQPDDFLAKPFTVRELNKRLTRVLTRKQALRPIYRLVEMNQLDKALSEIENFLTEPKNADFFALALKLKGELLLACGYNEQAKEFYQAIINVQNFTWAQLGLVRCHIVLDEDDDAEKRILQLAFRPDSMLAAYDLLTALQIKQKEFDVALETVGVASDVSPRNVKRHHTALDLARLTHDYEIQFEAAKRIVKYAKNSIHDKPEIYLNVARAGIDFAMTSEQKQTSKLVKQVSDYLKQLKSNHPKADVNDQLSVINARMLYLQDEADNAKAMLEQLSDAVLEAQSVEALLDKAKAFHDVGLHESALKILDNVEMRCKQDPNQSELFFKYVQQEKAEKDAIRISPKELNNSAVRQYHQGELKEALNTFRQAFTVMPKNASIALNLLQAAAISVRDNGSSPYSKQMIDNCLKTVENGELSAEQSQRYQRVKEVLKDLE
;
A
#
# COMPACT_ATOMS: atom_id res chain seq x y z
N MET A 1 -34.23 19.80 13.25
CA MET A 1 -34.58 18.67 12.36
C MET A 1 -36.07 18.68 12.02
N ASN A 2 -36.46 18.15 10.85
CA ASN A 2 -37.88 17.94 10.52
C ASN A 2 -38.37 16.63 11.17
N HIS A 3 -39.16 16.72 12.25
CA HIS A 3 -39.63 15.55 13.00
C HIS A 3 -40.47 14.56 12.18
N LYS A 4 -41.07 14.97 11.05
CA LYS A 4 -41.79 14.03 10.17
C LYS A 4 -40.82 13.15 9.37
N LEU A 5 -39.64 13.67 9.06
CA LEU A 5 -38.60 12.95 8.34
C LEU A 5 -37.90 11.94 9.26
N THR A 6 -37.52 12.38 10.47
CA THR A 6 -36.79 11.55 11.45
C THR A 6 -37.59 10.36 11.95
N ARG A 7 -38.92 10.48 12.03
CA ARG A 7 -39.81 9.37 12.41
C ARG A 7 -39.86 8.22 11.41
N LYS A 8 -39.42 8.42 10.17
CA LYS A 8 -39.38 7.38 9.14
C LYS A 8 -37.97 6.83 8.93
N MET A 9 -36.98 7.38 9.62
CA MET A 9 -35.59 7.02 9.45
C MET A 9 -35.19 5.98 10.50
N ARG A 10 -34.51 4.94 10.05
CA ARG A 10 -33.94 3.93 10.94
C ARG A 10 -32.48 4.24 11.23
N VAL A 11 -32.12 4.23 12.52
CA VAL A 11 -30.78 4.58 12.99
C VAL A 11 -30.11 3.38 13.62
N LEU A 12 -28.85 3.13 13.25
CA LEU A 12 -27.97 2.20 13.95
C LEU A 12 -26.96 2.99 14.77
N VAL A 13 -26.89 2.72 16.07
CA VAL A 13 -25.86 3.28 16.96
C VAL A 13 -24.94 2.16 17.42
N VAL A 14 -23.65 2.30 17.12
CA VAL A 14 -22.57 1.37 17.49
C VAL A 14 -21.69 2.04 18.53
N ASP A 15 -21.87 1.71 19.82
CA ASP A 15 -21.08 2.26 20.93
C ASP A 15 -21.12 1.27 22.11
N ASP A 16 -19.96 0.97 22.68
CA ASP A 16 -19.80 0.02 23.79
C ASP A 16 -19.87 0.69 25.17
N GLN A 17 -19.88 2.02 25.22
CA GLN A 17 -19.96 2.77 26.47
C GLN A 17 -21.42 2.99 26.89
N VAL A 18 -21.81 2.38 28.01
CA VAL A 18 -23.17 2.45 28.57
C VAL A 18 -23.66 3.90 28.75
N LEU A 19 -22.78 4.80 29.22
CA LEU A 19 -23.11 6.21 29.41
C LEU A 19 -23.34 6.92 28.07
N ALA A 20 -22.50 6.68 27.07
CA ALA A 20 -22.65 7.24 25.73
C ALA A 20 -23.96 6.75 25.08
N LYS A 21 -24.28 5.46 25.24
CA LYS A 21 -25.55 4.87 24.78
C LYS A 21 -26.77 5.57 25.37
N GLY A 22 -26.80 5.77 26.69
CA GLY A 22 -27.90 6.47 27.37
C GLY A 22 -28.07 7.90 26.87
N TYR A 23 -26.95 8.62 26.75
CA TYR A 23 -26.95 10.01 26.24
C TYR A 23 -27.38 10.10 24.76
N LEU A 24 -26.86 9.23 23.90
CA LEU A 24 -27.22 9.18 22.49
C LEU A 24 -28.70 8.82 22.31
N LYS A 25 -29.23 7.90 23.12
CA LYS A 25 -30.66 7.58 23.10
C LYS A 25 -31.52 8.77 23.42
N TYR A 26 -31.27 9.41 24.56
CA TYR A 26 -31.94 10.64 24.94
C TYR A 26 -31.85 11.70 23.83
N SER A 27 -30.64 11.92 23.30
CA SER A 27 -30.40 12.91 22.26
C SER A 27 -31.15 12.58 20.97
N MET A 28 -31.15 11.33 20.50
CA MET A 28 -31.85 10.91 19.27
C MET A 28 -33.37 11.02 19.42
N GLU A 29 -33.92 10.65 20.57
CA GLU A 29 -35.35 10.77 20.87
C GLU A 29 -35.79 12.24 20.90
N GLU A 30 -35.01 13.13 21.51
CA GLU A 30 -35.22 14.59 21.48
C GLU A 30 -35.21 15.15 20.04
N LEU A 31 -34.41 14.56 19.15
CA LEU A 31 -34.39 14.91 17.72
C LEU A 31 -35.56 14.29 16.93
N GLY A 32 -36.33 13.41 17.55
CA GLY A 32 -37.53 12.78 17.00
C GLY A 32 -37.29 11.51 16.19
N PHE A 33 -36.17 10.82 16.39
CA PHE A 33 -35.99 9.45 15.90
C PHE A 33 -36.79 8.48 16.79
N GLN A 34 -37.38 7.45 16.17
CA GLN A 34 -38.18 6.44 16.88
C GLN A 34 -37.60 5.03 16.74
N ASP A 35 -37.08 4.69 15.55
CA ASP A 35 -36.50 3.38 15.26
C ASP A 35 -34.97 3.44 15.40
N ILE A 36 -34.48 3.19 16.62
CA ILE A 36 -33.05 3.24 16.93
C ILE A 36 -32.59 1.88 17.46
N ASP A 37 -31.71 1.23 16.70
CA ASP A 37 -31.05 0.00 17.09
C ASP A 37 -29.70 0.33 17.74
N TYR A 38 -29.42 -0.32 18.88
CA TYR A 38 -28.18 -0.14 19.61
C TYR A 38 -27.41 -1.45 19.68
N VAL A 39 -26.17 -1.40 19.22
CA VAL A 39 -25.24 -2.53 19.27
C VAL A 39 -23.94 -2.10 19.95
N ASP A 40 -23.38 -2.99 20.74
CA ASP A 40 -22.14 -2.80 21.51
C ASP A 40 -20.95 -3.54 20.88
N LYS A 41 -21.18 -4.26 19.77
CA LYS A 41 -20.19 -5.08 19.07
C LYS A 41 -20.30 -4.89 17.56
N VAL A 42 -19.15 -4.86 16.91
CA VAL A 42 -19.03 -4.75 15.45
C VAL A 42 -19.72 -5.90 14.72
N THR A 43 -19.57 -7.13 15.21
CA THR A 43 -20.24 -8.31 14.62
C THR A 43 -21.76 -8.18 14.59
N HIS A 44 -22.36 -7.61 15.64
CA HIS A 44 -23.79 -7.32 15.68
C HIS A 44 -24.16 -6.20 14.71
N ALA A 45 -23.32 -5.17 14.60
CA ALA A 45 -23.51 -4.07 13.66
C ALA A 45 -23.50 -4.56 12.20
N ILE A 46 -22.55 -5.42 11.83
CA ILE A 46 -22.47 -6.02 10.48
C ILE A 46 -23.74 -6.83 10.17
N ASN A 47 -24.18 -7.68 11.09
CA ASN A 47 -25.41 -8.46 10.93
C ASN A 47 -26.65 -7.57 10.79
N ALA A 48 -26.69 -6.47 11.55
CA ALA A 48 -27.77 -5.50 11.48
C ALA A 48 -27.83 -4.84 10.09
N VAL A 49 -26.71 -4.30 9.60
CA VAL A 49 -26.65 -3.62 8.28
C VAL A 49 -27.00 -4.58 7.13
N ARG A 50 -26.63 -5.86 7.22
CA ARG A 50 -26.96 -6.87 6.21
C ARG A 50 -28.42 -7.31 6.22
N SER A 51 -29.05 -7.33 7.39
CA SER A 51 -30.45 -7.76 7.52
C SER A 51 -31.44 -6.63 7.32
N THR A 52 -30.98 -5.38 7.49
CA THR A 52 -31.85 -4.21 7.64
C THR A 52 -31.21 -2.99 6.98
N HIS A 53 -32.01 -2.25 6.21
CA HIS A 53 -31.59 -0.93 5.71
C HIS A 53 -31.64 0.14 6.80
N TYR A 54 -30.56 0.91 6.92
CA TYR A 54 -30.46 2.07 7.81
C TYR A 54 -30.27 3.36 7.01
N ASP A 55 -30.93 4.43 7.42
CA ASP A 55 -30.73 5.76 6.85
C ASP A 55 -29.53 6.48 7.50
N LEU A 56 -29.22 6.13 8.76
CA LEU A 56 -28.13 6.71 9.54
C LEU A 56 -27.42 5.65 10.37
N ILE A 57 -26.10 5.64 10.31
CA ILE A 57 -25.23 4.88 11.18
C ILE A 57 -24.37 5.87 11.97
N ILE A 58 -24.43 5.81 13.30
CA ILE A 58 -23.54 6.54 14.21
C ILE A 58 -22.62 5.52 14.86
N CYS A 59 -21.31 5.62 14.60
CA CYS A 59 -20.35 4.63 15.06
C CYS A 59 -19.26 5.29 15.92
N SER A 60 -19.04 4.75 17.12
CA SER A 60 -17.88 5.10 17.94
C SER A 60 -16.62 4.59 17.26
N TYR A 61 -15.65 5.47 17.07
CA TYR A 61 -14.34 5.11 16.53
C TYR A 61 -13.64 4.15 17.49
N GLU A 62 -13.60 4.48 18.77
CA GLU A 62 -13.08 3.59 19.82
C GLU A 62 -14.18 2.64 20.29
N LEU A 63 -13.93 1.33 20.16
CA LEU A 63 -14.69 0.26 20.81
C LEU A 63 -13.68 -0.62 21.57
N LYS A 64 -14.00 -1.07 22.79
CA LYS A 64 -13.06 -1.82 23.65
C LYS A 64 -12.76 -3.25 23.20
N GLN A 65 -13.45 -3.75 22.18
CA GLN A 65 -13.29 -5.11 21.66
C GLN A 65 -12.13 -5.17 20.64
N GLU A 66 -11.83 -6.38 20.15
CA GLU A 66 -10.79 -6.60 19.13
C GLU A 66 -11.05 -5.86 17.81
N GLN A 67 -12.29 -5.45 17.54
CA GLN A 67 -12.70 -4.71 16.34
C GLN A 67 -13.21 -3.33 16.75
N ASP A 68 -12.64 -2.29 16.14
CA ASP A 68 -13.00 -0.90 16.38
C ASP A 68 -13.98 -0.35 15.32
N GLY A 69 -14.36 0.93 15.44
CA GLY A 69 -15.25 1.55 14.47
C GLY A 69 -14.62 1.72 13.08
N TYR A 70 -13.30 1.81 13.00
CA TYR A 70 -12.56 1.85 11.74
C TYR A 70 -12.74 0.53 10.99
N PHE A 71 -12.51 -0.60 11.66
CA PHE A 71 -12.73 -1.95 11.13
C PHE A 71 -14.17 -2.09 10.59
N PHE A 72 -15.16 -1.66 11.37
CA PHE A 72 -16.56 -1.77 10.98
C PHE A 72 -16.84 -1.04 9.67
N TYR A 73 -16.42 0.24 9.58
CA TYR A 73 -16.61 1.05 8.38
C TYR A 73 -15.89 0.46 7.16
N GLU A 74 -14.65 0.04 7.33
CA GLU A 74 -13.87 -0.57 6.25
C GLU A 74 -14.54 -1.84 5.73
N GLN A 75 -15.01 -2.71 6.64
CA GLN A 75 -15.65 -3.97 6.27
C GLN A 75 -16.98 -3.77 5.54
N ILE A 76 -17.85 -2.87 5.99
CA ILE A 76 -19.12 -2.63 5.30
C ILE A 76 -18.92 -1.93 3.94
N LYS A 77 -17.85 -1.14 3.80
CA LYS A 77 -17.51 -0.50 2.53
C LYS A 77 -16.95 -1.51 1.52
N GLU A 78 -16.04 -2.38 1.96
CA GLU A 78 -15.45 -3.43 1.11
C GLU A 78 -16.52 -4.43 0.62
N ASN A 79 -17.48 -4.78 1.46
CA ASN A 79 -18.57 -5.70 1.10
C ASN A 79 -19.73 -5.04 0.34
N ASN A 80 -19.66 -3.72 0.04
CA ASN A 80 -20.77 -2.93 -0.50
C ASN A 80 -22.05 -2.98 0.37
N ASP A 81 -21.90 -3.23 1.67
CA ASP A 81 -22.97 -3.25 2.67
C ASP A 81 -23.35 -1.82 3.13
N LEU A 82 -22.58 -0.78 2.77
CA LEU A 82 -22.87 0.63 3.05
C LEU A 82 -23.33 1.38 1.79
N PRO A 83 -24.64 1.54 1.56
CA PRO A 83 -25.14 2.28 0.41
C PRO A 83 -24.72 3.77 0.46
N PRO A 84 -24.30 4.40 -0.65
CA PRO A 84 -24.08 5.84 -0.76
C PRO A 84 -25.24 6.70 -0.25
N SER A 85 -26.47 6.19 -0.28
CA SER A 85 -27.66 6.86 0.28
C SER A 85 -27.78 6.80 1.81
N THR A 86 -27.05 5.89 2.49
CA THR A 86 -26.98 5.82 3.95
C THR A 86 -25.96 6.84 4.48
N ALA A 87 -26.32 7.56 5.54
CA ALA A 87 -25.41 8.45 6.25
C ALA A 87 -24.54 7.67 7.23
N PHE A 88 -23.22 7.88 7.21
CA PHE A 88 -22.31 7.32 8.20
C PHE A 88 -21.57 8.44 8.94
N VAL A 89 -21.72 8.49 10.27
CA VAL A 89 -21.12 9.50 11.14
C VAL A 89 -20.25 8.83 12.19
N PHE A 90 -18.98 9.22 12.25
CA PHE A 90 -18.09 8.82 13.34
C PHE A 90 -18.26 9.71 14.55
N ILE A 91 -18.21 9.09 15.73
CA ILE A 91 -18.05 9.78 17.01
C ILE A 91 -16.78 9.28 17.70
N SER A 92 -15.96 10.15 18.27
CA SER A 92 -14.69 9.74 18.90
C SER A 92 -14.40 10.56 20.14
N ALA A 93 -13.82 9.94 21.16
CA ALA A 93 -13.28 10.64 22.31
C ALA A 93 -11.83 11.12 22.09
N ASP A 94 -11.12 10.55 21.11
CA ASP A 94 -9.74 10.89 20.77
C ASP A 94 -9.72 11.85 19.57
N THR A 95 -9.03 12.97 19.73
CA THR A 95 -8.91 14.01 18.69
C THR A 95 -7.46 14.26 18.31
N THR A 96 -6.59 13.29 18.58
CA THR A 96 -5.20 13.30 18.10
C THR A 96 -5.16 13.42 16.57
N PRO A 97 -4.18 14.16 16.01
CA PRO A 97 -4.06 14.36 14.57
C PRO A 97 -4.09 13.04 13.78
N ASP A 98 -3.43 12.00 14.28
CA ASP A 98 -3.36 10.68 13.64
C ASP A 98 -4.74 10.04 13.43
N ILE A 99 -5.63 10.15 14.43
CA ILE A 99 -7.00 9.61 14.35
C ILE A 99 -7.88 10.50 13.49
N VAL A 100 -7.73 11.82 13.59
CA VAL A 100 -8.49 12.74 12.74
C VAL A 100 -8.12 12.53 11.27
N HIS A 101 -6.84 12.39 10.94
CA HIS A 101 -6.39 12.09 9.58
C HIS A 101 -6.95 10.76 9.09
N SER A 102 -6.88 9.68 9.89
CA SER A 102 -7.42 8.38 9.48
C SER A 102 -8.93 8.43 9.23
N ILE A 103 -9.70 9.13 10.08
CA ILE A 103 -11.14 9.32 9.87
C ILE A 103 -11.41 10.15 8.62
N VAL A 104 -10.68 11.24 8.39
CA VAL A 104 -10.88 12.10 7.22
C VAL A 104 -10.57 11.35 5.93
N GLU A 105 -9.54 10.50 5.92
CA GLU A 105 -9.17 9.66 4.78
C GLU A 105 -10.24 8.61 4.43
N LEU A 106 -10.95 8.08 5.44
CA LEU A 106 -12.10 7.20 5.20
C LEU A 106 -13.25 7.90 4.45
N GLN A 107 -13.30 9.24 4.53
CA GLN A 107 -14.34 10.10 3.99
C GLN A 107 -15.76 9.72 4.48
N PRO A 108 -16.01 9.68 5.81
CA PRO A 108 -17.36 9.56 6.34
C PRO A 108 -18.19 10.82 6.01
N ASP A 109 -19.50 10.76 6.22
CA ASP A 109 -20.37 11.91 5.95
C ASP A 109 -20.20 13.04 6.98
N ASP A 110 -19.82 12.70 8.22
CA ASP A 110 -19.41 13.66 9.25
C ASP A 110 -18.60 12.96 10.35
N PHE A 111 -17.96 13.80 11.18
CA PHE A 111 -17.21 13.38 12.36
C PHE A 111 -17.56 14.32 13.53
N LEU A 112 -17.75 13.75 14.73
CA LEU A 112 -18.08 14.50 15.92
C LEU A 112 -17.25 14.05 17.14
N ALA A 113 -16.50 15.00 17.72
CA ALA A 113 -15.74 14.77 18.93
C ALA A 113 -16.64 14.72 20.17
N LYS A 114 -16.41 13.75 21.06
CA LYS A 114 -17.05 13.61 22.37
C LYS A 114 -16.30 14.46 23.42
N PRO A 115 -17.00 15.10 24.38
CA PRO A 115 -18.45 15.20 24.50
C PRO A 115 -19.04 16.26 23.54
N PHE A 116 -20.29 16.05 23.12
CA PHE A 116 -21.04 16.98 22.28
C PHE A 116 -22.42 17.23 22.88
N THR A 117 -23.05 18.35 22.51
CA THR A 117 -24.40 18.71 22.93
C THR A 117 -25.46 18.19 21.95
N VAL A 118 -26.72 18.05 22.41
CA VAL A 118 -27.87 17.73 21.54
C VAL A 118 -28.00 18.74 20.39
N ARG A 119 -27.68 20.00 20.64
CA ARG A 119 -27.72 21.08 19.63
C ARG A 119 -26.66 20.88 18.53
N GLU A 120 -25.45 20.50 18.91
CA GLU A 120 -24.38 20.20 17.94
C GLU A 120 -24.72 18.98 17.11
N LEU A 121 -25.19 17.92 17.75
CA LEU A 121 -25.64 16.69 17.09
C LEU A 121 -26.77 16.97 16.10
N ASN A 122 -27.79 17.74 16.51
CA ASN A 122 -28.89 18.18 15.64
C ASN A 122 -28.37 18.89 14.39
N LYS A 123 -27.45 19.85 14.57
CA LYS A 123 -26.89 20.66 13.47
C LYS A 123 -26.16 19.78 12.46
N ARG A 124 -25.34 18.84 12.95
CA ARG A 124 -24.55 17.91 12.12
C ARG A 124 -25.46 16.93 11.37
N LEU A 125 -26.32 16.21 12.10
CA LEU A 125 -27.23 15.23 11.50
C LEU A 125 -28.24 15.85 10.55
N THR A 126 -28.81 17.02 10.88
CA THR A 126 -29.72 17.72 9.96
C THR A 126 -29.01 18.01 8.64
N ARG A 127 -27.77 18.51 8.68
CA ARG A 127 -26.98 18.81 7.49
C ARG A 127 -26.71 17.56 6.65
N VAL A 128 -26.26 16.48 7.28
CA VAL A 128 -25.92 15.21 6.59
C VAL A 128 -27.15 14.57 5.95
N LEU A 129 -28.21 14.38 6.74
CA LEU A 129 -29.41 13.68 6.28
C LEU A 129 -30.16 14.46 5.19
N THR A 130 -30.18 15.79 5.29
CA THR A 130 -30.81 16.64 4.28
C THR A 130 -30.06 16.53 2.94
N ARG A 131 -28.72 16.45 2.96
CA ARG A 131 -27.91 16.20 1.74
C ARG A 131 -28.17 14.81 1.15
N LYS A 132 -28.12 13.76 1.98
CA LYS A 132 -28.38 12.37 1.55
C LYS A 132 -29.76 12.20 0.94
N GLN A 133 -30.76 12.84 1.53
CA GLN A 133 -32.12 12.81 1.01
C GLN A 133 -32.23 13.53 -0.34
N ALA A 134 -31.63 14.71 -0.49
CA ALA A 134 -31.68 15.48 -1.73
C ALA A 134 -31.02 14.72 -2.90
N LEU A 135 -29.87 14.09 -2.66
CA LEU A 135 -29.10 13.35 -3.68
C LEU A 135 -29.49 11.87 -3.80
N ARG A 136 -30.49 11.40 -3.04
CA ARG A 136 -30.92 9.98 -3.03
C ARG A 136 -31.20 9.40 -4.43
N PRO A 137 -31.84 10.12 -5.37
CA PRO A 137 -32.04 9.60 -6.73
C PRO A 137 -30.73 9.29 -7.45
N ILE A 138 -29.73 10.18 -7.34
CA ILE A 138 -28.39 9.97 -7.93
C ILE A 138 -27.68 8.81 -7.25
N TYR A 139 -27.68 8.76 -5.91
CA TYR A 139 -27.03 7.68 -5.17
C TYR A 139 -27.58 6.29 -5.51
N ARG A 140 -28.90 6.17 -5.71
CA ARG A 140 -29.51 4.90 -6.15
C ARG A 140 -29.03 4.46 -7.54
N LEU A 141 -28.82 5.39 -8.46
CA LEU A 141 -28.31 5.08 -9.79
C LEU A 141 -26.85 4.62 -9.73
N VAL A 142 -26.04 5.25 -8.85
CA VAL A 142 -24.66 4.82 -8.58
C VAL A 142 -24.64 3.41 -7.95
N GLU A 143 -25.52 3.14 -6.98
CA GLU A 143 -25.69 1.81 -6.36
C GLU A 143 -26.01 0.72 -7.39
N MET A 144 -26.81 1.06 -8.41
CA MET A 144 -27.17 0.14 -9.51
C MET A 144 -26.10 0.07 -10.62
N ASN A 145 -24.94 0.71 -10.43
CA ASN A 145 -23.87 0.86 -11.42
C ASN A 145 -24.35 1.48 -12.76
N GLN A 146 -25.35 2.36 -12.71
CA GLN A 146 -25.90 3.08 -13.86
C GLN A 146 -25.30 4.50 -13.94
N LEU A 147 -23.99 4.57 -14.15
CA LEU A 147 -23.20 5.80 -14.02
C LEU A 147 -23.63 6.90 -15.00
N ASP A 148 -23.89 6.58 -16.27
CA ASP A 148 -24.37 7.57 -17.26
C ASP A 148 -25.72 8.19 -16.89
N LYS A 149 -26.62 7.38 -16.33
CA LYS A 149 -27.91 7.88 -15.84
C LYS A 149 -27.74 8.73 -14.60
N ALA A 150 -26.83 8.34 -13.70
CA ALA A 150 -26.48 9.15 -12.54
C ALA A 150 -25.91 10.51 -12.96
N LEU A 151 -25.08 10.54 -14.01
CA LEU A 151 -24.55 11.76 -14.59
C LEU A 151 -25.66 12.64 -15.19
N SER A 152 -26.57 12.05 -15.95
CA SER A 152 -27.72 12.79 -16.51
C SER A 152 -28.63 13.35 -15.39
N GLU A 153 -28.86 12.56 -14.33
CA GLU A 153 -29.68 12.98 -13.20
C GLU A 153 -29.03 14.10 -12.39
N ILE A 154 -27.70 14.07 -12.17
CA ILE A 154 -27.01 15.16 -11.46
C ILE A 154 -26.98 16.44 -12.28
N GLU A 155 -26.92 16.35 -13.61
CA GLU A 155 -27.04 17.51 -14.49
C GLU A 155 -28.43 18.14 -14.42
N ASN A 156 -29.49 17.32 -14.49
CA ASN A 156 -30.86 17.79 -14.27
C ASN A 156 -31.02 18.42 -12.89
N PHE A 157 -30.49 17.79 -11.84
CA PHE A 157 -30.51 18.29 -10.46
C PHE A 157 -29.91 19.70 -10.34
N LEU A 158 -28.83 19.98 -11.07
CA LEU A 158 -28.15 21.28 -11.11
C LEU A 158 -28.93 22.38 -11.86
N THR A 159 -29.92 22.02 -12.69
CA THR A 159 -30.79 23.00 -13.37
C THR A 159 -31.96 23.48 -12.52
N GLU A 160 -32.33 22.75 -11.47
CA GLU A 160 -33.49 23.05 -10.65
C GLU A 160 -33.15 24.06 -9.52
N PRO A 161 -33.71 25.28 -9.49
CA PRO A 161 -33.36 26.30 -8.50
C PRO A 161 -33.63 25.89 -7.05
N LYS A 162 -34.61 25.00 -6.82
CA LYS A 162 -34.94 24.45 -5.49
C LYS A 162 -33.79 23.64 -4.86
N ASN A 163 -32.81 23.22 -5.66
CA ASN A 163 -31.67 22.41 -5.23
C ASN A 163 -30.41 23.26 -4.94
N ALA A 164 -30.50 24.59 -5.02
CA ALA A 164 -29.35 25.51 -4.93
C ALA A 164 -28.47 25.28 -3.69
N ASP A 165 -29.08 24.94 -2.54
CA ASP A 165 -28.38 24.67 -1.29
C ASP A 165 -27.40 23.47 -1.38
N PHE A 166 -27.55 22.61 -2.39
CA PHE A 166 -26.74 21.41 -2.60
C PHE A 166 -25.81 21.51 -3.82
N PHE A 167 -25.80 22.62 -4.56
CA PHE A 167 -25.04 22.75 -5.80
C PHE A 167 -23.54 22.49 -5.62
N ALA A 168 -22.92 23.00 -4.54
CA ALA A 168 -21.50 22.74 -4.28
C ALA A 168 -21.18 21.24 -4.17
N LEU A 169 -22.06 20.45 -3.54
CA LEU A 169 -21.90 19.01 -3.41
C LEU A 169 -22.22 18.30 -4.74
N ALA A 170 -23.27 18.72 -5.43
CA ALA A 170 -23.67 18.17 -6.72
C ALA A 170 -22.61 18.39 -7.82
N LEU A 171 -21.94 19.55 -7.83
CA LEU A 171 -20.83 19.84 -8.73
C LEU A 171 -19.62 18.93 -8.46
N LYS A 172 -19.29 18.71 -7.18
CA LYS A 172 -18.23 17.75 -6.83
C LYS A 172 -18.56 16.35 -7.34
N LEU A 173 -19.79 15.88 -7.09
CA LEU A 173 -20.26 14.57 -7.53
C LEU A 173 -20.31 14.46 -9.07
N LYS A 174 -20.69 15.52 -9.78
CA LYS A 174 -20.65 15.55 -11.25
C LYS A 174 -19.24 15.31 -11.77
N GLY A 175 -18.22 15.97 -11.20
CA GLY A 175 -16.83 15.74 -11.60
C GLY A 175 -16.38 14.30 -11.35
N GLU A 176 -16.73 13.74 -10.19
CA GLU A 176 -16.43 12.34 -9.86
C GLU A 176 -17.13 11.36 -10.81
N LEU A 177 -18.38 11.63 -11.19
CA LEU A 177 -19.14 10.83 -12.15
C LEU A 177 -18.58 10.92 -13.57
N LEU A 178 -18.12 12.10 -14.02
CA LEU A 178 -17.48 12.25 -15.34
C LEU A 178 -16.24 11.36 -15.45
N LEU A 179 -15.38 11.38 -14.42
CA LEU A 179 -14.21 10.50 -14.36
C LEU A 179 -14.60 9.02 -14.31
N ALA A 180 -15.58 8.66 -13.47
CA ALA A 180 -16.05 7.28 -13.35
C ALA A 180 -16.71 6.74 -14.64
N CYS A 181 -17.32 7.60 -15.46
CA CYS A 181 -17.84 7.24 -16.79
C CYS A 181 -16.74 7.19 -17.87
N GLY A 182 -15.51 7.60 -17.57
CA GLY A 182 -14.41 7.69 -18.54
C GLY A 182 -14.46 8.92 -19.46
N TYR A 183 -15.31 9.92 -19.16
CA TYR A 183 -15.41 11.16 -19.92
C TYR A 183 -14.30 12.15 -19.53
N ASN A 184 -13.04 11.75 -19.71
CA ASN A 184 -11.86 12.43 -19.17
C ASN A 184 -11.68 13.86 -19.70
N GLU A 185 -11.88 14.09 -21.00
CA GLU A 185 -11.80 15.45 -21.57
C GLU A 185 -12.90 16.37 -21.05
N GLN A 186 -14.14 15.87 -20.95
CA GLN A 186 -15.24 16.63 -20.38
C GLN A 186 -15.01 16.92 -18.90
N ALA A 187 -14.43 15.97 -18.16
CA ALA A 187 -14.02 16.17 -16.77
C ALA A 187 -12.95 17.27 -16.67
N LYS A 188 -11.94 17.26 -17.54
CA LYS A 188 -10.89 18.29 -17.60
C LYS A 188 -11.49 19.68 -17.81
N GLU A 189 -12.34 19.84 -18.83
CA GLU A 189 -13.04 21.10 -19.12
C GLU A 189 -13.92 21.55 -17.94
N PHE A 190 -14.66 20.62 -17.35
CA PHE A 190 -15.51 20.87 -16.18
C PHE A 190 -14.71 21.38 -14.98
N TYR A 191 -13.66 20.68 -14.58
CA TYR A 191 -12.84 21.10 -13.45
C TYR A 191 -12.14 22.44 -13.70
N GLN A 192 -11.65 22.67 -14.92
CA GLN A 192 -11.04 23.95 -15.29
C GLN A 192 -12.05 25.09 -15.22
N ALA A 193 -13.30 24.87 -15.67
CA ALA A 193 -14.38 25.86 -15.55
C ALA A 193 -14.70 26.18 -14.09
N ILE A 194 -14.75 25.18 -13.20
CA ILE A 194 -14.96 25.37 -11.77
C ILE A 194 -13.83 26.20 -11.15
N ILE A 195 -12.58 25.86 -11.46
CA ILE A 195 -11.39 26.55 -10.96
C ILE A 195 -11.38 28.03 -11.37
N ASN A 196 -11.82 28.33 -12.60
CA ASN A 196 -11.91 29.70 -13.11
C ASN A 196 -12.91 30.56 -12.35
N VAL A 197 -13.97 29.95 -11.81
CA VAL A 197 -14.95 30.63 -10.94
C VAL A 197 -14.41 30.75 -9.52
N GLN A 198 -13.93 29.65 -8.96
CA GLN A 198 -13.37 29.60 -7.61
C GLN A 198 -12.32 28.50 -7.50
N ASN A 199 -11.19 28.85 -6.88
CA ASN A 199 -10.04 27.96 -6.74
C ASN A 199 -10.24 26.88 -5.64
N PHE A 200 -11.15 25.94 -5.88
CA PHE A 200 -11.45 24.84 -4.98
C PHE A 200 -10.39 23.73 -5.03
N THR A 201 -9.93 23.29 -3.87
CA THR A 201 -8.94 22.20 -3.73
C THR A 201 -9.42 20.89 -4.36
N TRP A 202 -10.69 20.51 -4.18
CA TRP A 202 -11.23 19.28 -4.78
C TRP A 202 -11.26 19.34 -6.31
N ALA A 203 -11.46 20.52 -6.89
CA ALA A 203 -11.46 20.70 -8.34
C ALA A 203 -10.05 20.65 -8.92
N GLN A 204 -9.05 21.20 -8.21
CA GLN A 204 -7.63 21.07 -8.56
C GLN A 204 -7.18 19.60 -8.54
N LEU A 205 -7.53 18.86 -7.49
CA LEU A 205 -7.23 17.42 -7.40
C LEU A 205 -7.93 16.63 -8.51
N GLY A 206 -9.18 16.97 -8.84
CA GLY A 206 -9.91 16.38 -9.97
C GLY A 206 -9.25 16.66 -11.32
N LEU A 207 -8.79 17.89 -11.54
CA LEU A 207 -8.06 18.28 -12.75
C LEU A 207 -6.74 17.54 -12.90
N VAL A 208 -5.97 17.38 -11.80
CA VAL A 208 -4.75 16.56 -11.79
C VAL A 208 -5.05 15.13 -12.22
N ARG A 209 -6.12 14.51 -11.70
CA ARG A 209 -6.53 13.15 -12.11
C ARG A 209 -6.83 13.09 -13.61
N CYS A 210 -7.46 14.12 -14.17
CA CYS A 210 -7.70 14.21 -15.62
C CYS A 210 -6.39 14.24 -16.39
N HIS A 211 -5.44 15.11 -16.00
CA HIS A 211 -4.14 15.20 -16.64
C HIS A 211 -3.38 13.86 -16.63
N ILE A 212 -3.37 13.15 -15.49
CA ILE A 212 -2.72 11.82 -15.39
C ILE A 212 -3.35 10.81 -16.35
N VAL A 213 -4.67 10.77 -16.45
CA VAL A 213 -5.38 9.82 -17.32
C VAL A 213 -5.27 10.19 -18.81
N LEU A 214 -5.09 11.48 -19.13
CA LEU A 214 -4.92 11.99 -20.48
C LEU A 214 -3.45 12.02 -20.96
N ASP A 215 -2.53 11.44 -20.19
CA ASP A 215 -1.09 11.44 -20.47
C ASP A 215 -0.46 12.84 -20.54
N GLU A 216 -1.06 13.82 -19.86
CA GLU A 216 -0.58 15.20 -19.71
C GLU A 216 0.29 15.31 -18.43
N ASP A 217 1.34 14.49 -18.34
CA ASP A 217 2.09 14.23 -17.11
C ASP A 217 2.80 15.48 -16.54
N ASP A 218 3.40 16.32 -17.39
CA ASP A 218 4.10 17.55 -16.97
C ASP A 218 3.14 18.55 -16.28
N ASP A 219 1.92 18.69 -16.81
CA ASP A 219 0.88 19.55 -16.24
C ASP A 219 0.34 18.98 -14.93
N ALA A 220 0.21 17.65 -14.86
CA ALA A 220 -0.14 16.96 -13.63
C ALA A 220 0.90 17.23 -12.53
N GLU A 221 2.18 16.97 -12.81
CA GLU A 221 3.27 17.11 -11.85
C GLU A 221 3.36 18.54 -11.30
N LYS A 222 3.35 19.53 -12.19
CA LYS A 222 3.41 20.95 -11.80
C LYS A 222 2.30 21.33 -10.84
N ARG A 223 1.07 20.86 -11.08
CA ARG A 223 -0.08 21.12 -10.21
C ARG A 223 0.01 20.34 -8.90
N ILE A 224 0.45 19.09 -8.95
CA ILE A 224 0.66 18.25 -7.76
C ILE A 224 1.65 18.92 -6.81
N LEU A 225 2.78 19.40 -7.31
CA LEU A 225 3.80 20.07 -6.49
C LEU A 225 3.23 21.31 -5.80
N GLN A 226 2.36 22.09 -6.46
CA GLN A 226 1.68 23.22 -5.82
C GLN A 226 0.70 22.79 -4.71
N LEU A 227 0.02 21.66 -4.89
CA LEU A 227 -0.93 21.12 -3.92
C LEU A 227 -0.26 20.42 -2.73
N ALA A 228 0.96 19.89 -2.93
CA ALA A 228 1.74 19.23 -1.88
C ALA A 228 2.11 20.18 -0.73
N PHE A 229 2.30 21.48 -1.01
CA PHE A 229 2.60 22.49 0.02
C PHE A 229 1.40 22.96 0.83
N ARG A 230 0.19 22.47 0.53
CA ARG A 230 -1.05 22.93 1.19
C ARG A 230 -1.56 21.88 2.17
N PRO A 231 -1.78 22.22 3.46
CA PRO A 231 -2.21 21.25 4.47
C PRO A 231 -3.51 20.50 4.11
N ASP A 232 -4.44 21.14 3.40
CA ASP A 232 -5.74 20.56 3.02
C ASP A 232 -5.69 19.58 1.85
N SER A 233 -4.60 19.58 1.06
CA SER A 233 -4.40 18.67 -0.09
C SER A 233 -3.15 17.82 -0.04
N MET A 234 -2.22 18.09 0.88
CA MET A 234 -0.88 17.49 0.91
C MET A 234 -0.90 15.96 0.75
N LEU A 235 -1.69 15.24 1.55
CA LEU A 235 -1.76 13.77 1.48
C LEU A 235 -2.30 13.27 0.14
N ALA A 236 -3.37 13.88 -0.36
CA ALA A 236 -3.94 13.53 -1.67
C ALA A 236 -2.99 13.88 -2.83
N ALA A 237 -2.19 14.94 -2.68
CA ALA A 237 -1.18 15.32 -3.65
C ALA A 237 -0.03 14.31 -3.68
N TYR A 238 0.46 13.84 -2.52
CA TYR A 238 1.47 12.78 -2.48
C TYR A 238 0.97 11.44 -3.04
N ASP A 239 -0.30 11.09 -2.79
CA ASP A 239 -0.89 9.89 -3.39
C ASP A 239 -0.94 9.99 -4.93
N LEU A 240 -1.30 11.17 -5.46
CA LEU A 240 -1.30 11.42 -6.91
C LEU A 240 0.12 11.48 -7.49
N LEU A 241 1.09 12.05 -6.76
CA LEU A 241 2.49 12.10 -7.16
C LEU A 241 3.07 10.68 -7.25
N THR A 242 2.82 9.86 -6.25
CA THR A 242 3.23 8.45 -6.22
C THR A 242 2.66 7.70 -7.42
N ALA A 243 1.36 7.88 -7.72
CA ALA A 243 0.72 7.25 -8.87
C ALA A 243 1.33 7.71 -10.21
N LEU A 244 1.65 9.00 -10.35
CA LEU A 244 2.30 9.54 -11.53
C LEU A 244 3.72 8.99 -11.71
N GLN A 245 4.52 8.96 -10.64
CA GLN A 245 5.88 8.41 -10.67
C GLN A 245 5.89 6.90 -10.97
N ILE A 246 4.91 6.14 -10.45
CA ILE A 246 4.71 4.73 -10.82
C ILE A 246 4.45 4.59 -12.32
N LYS A 247 3.57 5.44 -12.88
CA LYS A 247 3.25 5.46 -14.32
C LYS A 247 4.50 5.77 -15.16
N GLN A 248 5.32 6.72 -14.71
CA GLN A 248 6.60 7.08 -15.33
C GLN A 248 7.71 6.06 -15.10
N LYS A 249 7.46 5.00 -14.30
CA LYS A 249 8.42 3.95 -13.90
C LYS A 249 9.58 4.48 -13.05
N GLU A 250 9.40 5.60 -12.37
CA GLU A 250 10.35 6.18 -11.42
C GLU A 250 10.15 5.56 -10.04
N PHE A 251 10.39 4.25 -9.93
CA PHE A 251 10.02 3.47 -8.74
C PHE A 251 10.75 3.90 -7.46
N ASP A 252 12.02 4.29 -7.55
CA ASP A 252 12.79 4.80 -6.41
C ASP A 252 12.18 6.11 -5.86
N VAL A 253 11.83 7.04 -6.75
CA VAL A 253 11.23 8.33 -6.37
C VAL A 253 9.82 8.13 -5.83
N ALA A 254 9.05 7.21 -6.43
CA ALA A 254 7.74 6.80 -5.93
C ALA A 254 7.83 6.22 -4.51
N LEU A 255 8.86 5.40 -4.23
CA LEU A 255 9.08 4.80 -2.92
C LEU A 255 9.35 5.86 -1.84
N GLU A 256 10.19 6.85 -2.15
CA GLU A 256 10.44 7.98 -1.26
C GLU A 256 9.16 8.77 -1.00
N THR A 257 8.41 9.09 -2.06
CA THR A 257 7.18 9.90 -1.99
C THR A 257 6.09 9.23 -1.16
N VAL A 258 5.83 7.93 -1.38
CA VAL A 258 4.87 7.18 -0.56
C VAL A 258 5.35 6.99 0.87
N GLY A 259 6.67 6.94 1.10
CA GLY A 259 7.29 6.93 2.42
C GLY A 259 6.93 8.19 3.22
N VAL A 260 7.10 9.37 2.62
CA VAL A 260 6.72 10.66 3.23
C VAL A 260 5.22 10.69 3.57
N ALA A 261 4.36 10.28 2.63
CA ALA A 261 2.91 10.23 2.88
C ALA A 261 2.54 9.27 4.02
N SER A 262 3.23 8.13 4.09
CA SER A 262 3.03 7.12 5.13
C SER A 262 3.51 7.58 6.50
N ASP A 263 4.56 8.39 6.58
CA ASP A 263 5.03 8.94 7.86
C ASP A 263 4.06 10.02 8.39
N VAL A 264 3.43 10.79 7.50
CA VAL A 264 2.42 11.80 7.87
C VAL A 264 1.09 11.16 8.29
N SER A 265 0.66 10.11 7.59
CA SER A 265 -0.60 9.40 7.89
C SER A 265 -0.36 7.89 7.88
N PRO A 266 0.13 7.35 9.01
CA PRO A 266 0.64 5.98 9.06
C PRO A 266 -0.44 4.91 9.19
N ARG A 267 -1.70 5.28 9.47
CA ARG A 267 -2.82 4.32 9.54
C ARG A 267 -3.32 3.86 8.17
N ASN A 268 -2.90 4.51 7.08
CA ASN A 268 -3.29 4.12 5.74
C ASN A 268 -2.51 2.89 5.26
N VAL A 269 -3.07 1.70 5.49
CA VAL A 269 -2.41 0.41 5.16
C VAL A 269 -2.10 0.27 3.66
N LYS A 270 -2.89 0.90 2.77
CA LYS A 270 -2.66 0.85 1.32
C LYS A 270 -1.35 1.50 0.90
N ARG A 271 -0.93 2.58 1.57
CA ARG A 271 0.35 3.23 1.30
C ARG A 271 1.52 2.33 1.66
N HIS A 272 1.44 1.62 2.79
CA HIS A 272 2.48 0.66 3.18
C HIS A 272 2.54 -0.56 2.23
N HIS A 273 1.40 -1.02 1.69
CA HIS A 273 1.40 -2.03 0.61
C HIS A 273 2.07 -1.51 -0.66
N THR A 274 1.79 -0.27 -1.06
CA THR A 274 2.43 0.36 -2.22
C THR A 274 3.94 0.50 -2.00
N ALA A 275 4.36 0.92 -0.80
CA ALA A 275 5.77 0.99 -0.41
C ALA A 275 6.44 -0.39 -0.43
N LEU A 276 5.76 -1.44 0.05
CA LEU A 276 6.27 -2.81 0.02
C LEU A 276 6.52 -3.29 -1.42
N ASP A 277 5.57 -3.08 -2.33
CA ASP A 277 5.68 -3.50 -3.73
C ASP A 277 6.78 -2.69 -4.47
N LEU A 278 6.88 -1.38 -4.20
CA LEU A 278 7.95 -0.54 -4.75
C LEU A 278 9.33 -0.91 -4.22
N ALA A 279 9.45 -1.21 -2.92
CA ALA A 279 10.69 -1.65 -2.31
C ALA A 279 11.17 -3.00 -2.89
N ARG A 280 10.24 -3.91 -3.21
CA ARG A 280 10.53 -5.15 -3.93
C ARG A 280 11.11 -4.89 -5.33
N LEU A 281 10.49 -4.02 -6.12
CA LEU A 281 10.95 -3.66 -7.46
C LEU A 281 12.33 -2.98 -7.47
N THR A 282 12.59 -2.15 -6.46
CA THR A 282 13.84 -1.37 -6.34
C THR A 282 14.94 -2.10 -5.58
N HIS A 283 14.69 -3.34 -5.14
CA HIS A 283 15.57 -4.13 -4.27
C HIS A 283 15.99 -3.41 -2.99
N ASP A 284 15.12 -2.56 -2.45
CA ASP A 284 15.32 -1.94 -1.14
C ASP A 284 14.78 -2.87 -0.05
N TYR A 285 15.57 -3.89 0.28
CA TYR A 285 15.17 -4.92 1.24
C TYR A 285 14.94 -4.39 2.66
N GLU A 286 15.59 -3.27 3.02
CA GLU A 286 15.39 -2.64 4.33
C GLU A 286 14.02 -1.97 4.40
N ILE A 287 13.69 -1.13 3.41
CA ILE A 287 12.37 -0.50 3.32
C ILE A 287 11.28 -1.58 3.12
N GLN A 288 11.55 -2.63 2.34
CA GLN A 288 10.63 -3.77 2.17
C GLN A 288 10.27 -4.38 3.53
N PHE A 289 11.27 -4.66 4.37
CA PHE A 289 11.05 -5.24 5.68
C PHE A 289 10.32 -4.28 6.61
N GLU A 290 10.67 -3.00 6.61
CA GLU A 290 10.02 -2.03 7.48
C GLU A 290 8.58 -1.71 7.05
N ALA A 291 8.29 -1.64 5.75
CA ALA A 291 6.94 -1.51 5.21
C ALA A 291 6.06 -2.71 5.61
N ALA A 292 6.58 -3.94 5.51
CA ALA A 292 5.86 -5.14 5.95
C ALA A 292 5.54 -5.08 7.46
N LYS A 293 6.50 -4.62 8.29
CA LYS A 293 6.28 -4.46 9.74
C LYS A 293 5.23 -3.40 10.05
N ARG A 294 5.24 -2.29 9.31
CA ARG A 294 4.23 -1.23 9.41
C ARG A 294 2.84 -1.77 9.02
N ILE A 295 2.74 -2.59 7.98
CA ILE A 295 1.48 -3.28 7.62
C ILE A 295 0.97 -4.08 8.82
N VAL A 296 1.77 -4.96 9.45
CA VAL A 296 1.33 -5.71 10.64
C VAL A 296 0.91 -4.79 11.80
N LYS A 297 1.68 -3.73 12.04
CA LYS A 297 1.39 -2.77 13.12
C LYS A 297 0.04 -2.07 12.93
N TYR A 298 -0.25 -1.59 11.72
CA TYR A 298 -1.43 -0.77 11.41
C TYR A 298 -2.64 -1.57 10.92
N ALA A 299 -2.43 -2.80 10.43
CA ALA A 299 -3.49 -3.74 10.09
C ALA A 299 -4.09 -4.42 11.32
N LYS A 300 -3.39 -4.41 12.46
CA LYS A 300 -3.88 -4.98 13.71
C LYS A 300 -5.30 -4.47 14.01
N ASN A 301 -6.20 -5.37 14.37
CA ASN A 301 -7.62 -5.06 14.65
C ASN A 301 -8.41 -4.50 13.44
N SER A 302 -7.87 -4.58 12.21
CA SER A 302 -8.55 -4.23 10.95
C SER A 302 -8.93 -5.49 10.16
N ILE A 303 -9.68 -5.34 9.06
CA ILE A 303 -9.98 -6.46 8.14
C ILE A 303 -8.70 -7.04 7.50
N HIS A 304 -7.58 -6.32 7.59
CA HIS A 304 -6.29 -6.71 7.04
C HIS A 304 -5.44 -7.54 8.00
N ASP A 305 -5.84 -7.74 9.28
CA ASP A 305 -5.13 -8.61 10.24
C ASP A 305 -5.31 -10.09 9.88
N LYS A 306 -4.61 -10.52 8.84
CA LYS A 306 -4.65 -11.88 8.28
C LYS A 306 -3.34 -12.61 8.54
N PRO A 307 -3.31 -13.96 8.57
CA PRO A 307 -2.06 -14.72 8.68
C PRO A 307 -0.98 -14.29 7.67
N GLU A 308 -1.39 -13.95 6.45
CA GLU A 308 -0.51 -13.58 5.34
C GLU A 308 0.41 -12.39 5.64
N ILE A 309 -0.06 -11.36 6.37
CA ILE A 309 0.76 -10.17 6.62
C ILE A 309 1.96 -10.47 7.54
N TYR A 310 1.83 -11.42 8.47
CA TYR A 310 2.94 -11.87 9.33
C TYR A 310 3.92 -12.74 8.56
N LEU A 311 3.42 -13.60 7.66
CA LEU A 311 4.25 -14.38 6.75
C LEU A 311 5.05 -13.45 5.82
N ASN A 312 4.44 -12.38 5.32
CA ASN A 312 5.11 -11.38 4.49
C ASN A 312 6.23 -10.64 5.23
N VAL A 313 6.05 -10.35 6.53
CA VAL A 313 7.16 -9.81 7.36
C VAL A 313 8.31 -10.83 7.47
N ALA A 314 7.99 -12.10 7.69
CA ALA A 314 9.01 -13.15 7.75
C ALA A 314 9.77 -13.29 6.42
N ARG A 315 9.05 -13.30 5.28
CA ARG A 315 9.61 -13.34 3.93
C ARG A 315 10.53 -12.15 3.65
N ALA A 316 10.05 -10.93 3.90
CA ALA A 316 10.84 -9.71 3.71
C ALA A 316 12.07 -9.67 4.64
N GLY A 317 11.94 -10.14 5.88
CA GLY A 317 13.06 -10.20 6.82
C GLY A 317 14.14 -11.20 6.40
N ILE A 318 13.75 -12.32 5.79
CA ILE A 318 14.69 -13.29 5.20
C ILE A 318 15.33 -12.71 3.93
N ASP A 319 14.56 -12.08 3.04
CA ASP A 319 15.08 -11.41 1.85
C ASP A 319 16.15 -10.36 2.24
N PHE A 320 15.89 -9.58 3.29
CA PHE A 320 16.86 -8.61 3.82
C PHE A 320 18.08 -9.29 4.46
N ALA A 321 17.87 -10.38 5.18
CA ALA A 321 18.97 -11.14 5.78
C ALA A 321 19.90 -11.77 4.72
N MET A 322 19.35 -12.19 3.57
CA MET A 322 20.11 -12.77 2.45
C MET A 322 21.07 -11.76 1.79
N THR A 323 20.83 -10.47 1.98
CA THR A 323 21.61 -9.37 1.37
C THR A 323 22.42 -8.55 2.38
N SER A 324 22.28 -8.89 3.67
CA SER A 324 22.94 -8.22 4.80
C SER A 324 24.25 -8.90 5.21
N GLU A 325 25.07 -8.21 6.00
CA GLU A 325 26.24 -8.82 6.64
C GLU A 325 25.84 -9.84 7.73
N GLN A 326 26.74 -10.77 8.04
CA GLN A 326 26.49 -11.84 9.02
C GLN A 326 26.06 -11.34 10.41
N LYS A 327 26.62 -10.19 10.86
CA LYS A 327 26.26 -9.60 12.16
C LYS A 327 24.79 -9.16 12.20
N GLN A 328 24.29 -8.56 11.12
CA GLN A 328 22.92 -8.07 11.00
C GLN A 328 21.93 -9.21 10.75
N THR A 329 22.35 -10.24 9.99
CA THR A 329 21.60 -11.47 9.72
C THR A 329 21.02 -12.09 10.99
N SER A 330 21.83 -12.23 12.05
CA SER A 330 21.38 -12.82 13.33
C SER A 330 20.24 -12.03 14.01
N LYS A 331 20.27 -10.70 13.92
CA LYS A 331 19.22 -9.81 14.46
C LYS A 331 17.94 -9.92 13.65
N LEU A 332 18.06 -10.01 12.32
CA LEU A 332 16.91 -10.14 11.42
C LEU A 332 16.20 -11.49 11.61
N VAL A 333 16.95 -12.59 11.67
CA VAL A 333 16.38 -13.94 11.94
C VAL A 333 15.64 -14.00 13.28
N LYS A 334 16.15 -13.31 14.31
CA LYS A 334 15.44 -13.17 15.59
C LYS A 334 14.11 -12.42 15.43
N GLN A 335 14.10 -11.30 14.72
CA GLN A 335 12.87 -10.53 14.46
C GLN A 335 11.85 -11.36 13.67
N VAL A 336 12.29 -12.07 12.63
CA VAL A 336 11.45 -13.00 11.86
C VAL A 336 10.80 -14.03 12.79
N SER A 337 11.60 -14.67 13.65
CA SER A 337 11.10 -15.65 14.62
C SER A 337 10.05 -15.07 15.58
N ASP A 338 10.20 -13.81 15.98
CA ASP A 338 9.25 -13.14 16.87
C ASP A 338 7.92 -12.83 16.16
N TYR A 339 7.93 -12.47 14.87
CA TYR A 339 6.70 -12.32 14.08
C TYR A 339 5.99 -13.66 13.81
N LEU A 340 6.74 -14.76 13.62
CA LEU A 340 6.15 -16.10 13.51
C LEU A 340 5.48 -16.55 14.82
N LYS A 341 6.02 -16.15 15.99
CA LYS A 341 5.35 -16.38 17.28
C LYS A 341 4.07 -15.55 17.39
N GLN A 342 4.10 -14.28 16.97
CA GLN A 342 2.91 -13.42 16.96
C GLN A 342 1.82 -14.00 16.06
N LEU A 343 2.17 -14.50 14.86
CA LEU A 343 1.25 -15.20 13.96
C LEU A 343 0.55 -16.36 14.68
N LYS A 344 1.30 -17.25 15.34
CA LYS A 344 0.73 -18.40 16.07
C LYS A 344 -0.15 -17.98 17.25
N SER A 345 0.19 -16.87 17.92
CA SER A 345 -0.57 -16.33 19.04
C SER A 345 -1.88 -15.69 18.59
N ASN A 346 -1.84 -14.88 17.54
CA ASN A 346 -2.99 -14.10 17.06
C ASN A 346 -3.90 -14.93 16.17
N HIS A 347 -3.34 -15.90 15.44
CA HIS A 347 -4.04 -16.75 14.47
C HIS A 347 -3.80 -18.25 14.71
N PRO A 348 -4.16 -18.81 15.89
CA PRO A 348 -3.80 -20.18 16.28
C PRO A 348 -4.45 -21.28 15.42
N LYS A 349 -5.49 -20.94 14.65
CA LYS A 349 -6.21 -21.87 13.76
C LYS A 349 -5.85 -21.70 12.29
N ALA A 350 -4.90 -20.83 11.96
CA ALA A 350 -4.49 -20.61 10.58
C ALA A 350 -3.79 -21.85 10.03
N ASP A 351 -4.25 -22.32 8.86
CA ASP A 351 -3.59 -23.38 8.13
C ASP A 351 -2.45 -22.78 7.28
N VAL A 352 -1.26 -22.73 7.87
CA VAL A 352 -0.07 -22.11 7.28
C VAL A 352 1.17 -23.02 7.37
N ASN A 353 0.98 -24.34 7.54
CA ASN A 353 2.08 -25.27 7.83
C ASN A 353 3.08 -25.37 6.68
N ASP A 354 2.61 -25.37 5.43
CA ASP A 354 3.47 -25.38 4.26
C ASP A 354 4.30 -24.10 4.17
N GLN A 355 3.67 -22.94 4.36
CA GLN A 355 4.33 -21.63 4.35
C GLN A 355 5.38 -21.54 5.46
N LEU A 356 5.06 -22.03 6.67
CA LEU A 356 6.02 -22.10 7.76
C LEU A 356 7.19 -23.03 7.44
N SER A 357 6.95 -24.15 6.74
CA SER A 357 8.01 -25.08 6.34
C SER A 357 8.95 -24.45 5.31
N VAL A 358 8.42 -23.72 4.33
CA VAL A 358 9.22 -22.93 3.37
C VAL A 358 10.05 -21.89 4.11
N ILE A 359 9.45 -21.09 4.99
CA ILE A 359 10.15 -20.07 5.78
C ILE A 359 11.26 -20.70 6.64
N ASN A 360 10.99 -21.84 7.30
CA ASN A 360 11.99 -22.55 8.09
C ASN A 360 13.15 -23.06 7.22
N ALA A 361 12.88 -23.61 6.03
CA ALA A 361 13.93 -24.03 5.10
C ALA A 361 14.80 -22.85 4.67
N ARG A 362 14.21 -21.69 4.37
CA ARG A 362 14.97 -20.47 4.04
C ARG A 362 15.82 -19.98 5.22
N MET A 363 15.33 -20.10 6.46
CA MET A 363 16.12 -19.80 7.66
C MET A 363 17.29 -20.79 7.86
N LEU A 364 17.10 -22.08 7.58
CA LEU A 364 18.18 -23.08 7.62
C LEU A 364 19.26 -22.75 6.57
N TYR A 365 18.87 -22.34 5.37
CA TYR A 365 19.81 -21.89 4.34
C TYR A 365 20.63 -20.65 4.80
N LEU A 366 19.99 -19.69 5.47
CA LEU A 366 20.68 -18.56 6.09
C LEU A 366 21.69 -19.00 7.17
N GLN A 367 21.46 -20.12 7.84
CA GLN A 367 22.34 -20.71 8.86
C GLN A 367 23.41 -21.65 8.29
N ASP A 368 23.62 -21.63 6.96
CA ASP A 368 24.58 -22.48 6.25
C ASP A 368 24.23 -23.98 6.28
N GLU A 369 22.97 -24.33 6.57
CA GLU A 369 22.44 -25.70 6.55
C GLU A 369 21.66 -26.00 5.25
N ALA A 370 22.30 -25.78 4.10
CA ALA A 370 21.65 -25.88 2.78
C ALA A 370 21.07 -27.28 2.49
N ASP A 371 21.75 -28.36 2.92
CA ASP A 371 21.26 -29.73 2.71
C ASP A 371 19.97 -30.01 3.52
N ASN A 372 19.90 -29.51 4.76
CA ASN A 372 18.71 -29.65 5.60
C ASN A 372 17.54 -28.82 5.03
N ALA A 373 17.84 -27.61 4.56
CA ALA A 373 16.86 -26.77 3.86
C ALA A 373 16.31 -27.49 2.62
N LYS A 374 17.18 -28.07 1.80
CA LYS A 374 16.79 -28.82 0.60
C LYS A 374 15.93 -30.04 0.93
N ALA A 375 16.36 -30.86 1.89
CA ALA A 375 15.60 -32.03 2.32
C ALA A 375 14.20 -31.66 2.84
N MET A 376 14.06 -30.52 3.54
CA MET A 376 12.77 -30.01 3.99
C MET A 376 11.88 -29.57 2.82
N LEU A 377 12.44 -28.92 1.80
CA LEU A 377 11.69 -28.47 0.62
C LEU A 377 11.26 -29.64 -0.29
N GLU A 378 12.08 -30.68 -0.44
CA GLU A 378 11.75 -31.87 -1.22
C GLU A 378 10.57 -32.67 -0.63
N GLN A 379 10.31 -32.54 0.68
CA GLN A 379 9.13 -33.12 1.33
C GLN A 379 7.82 -32.38 0.98
N LEU A 380 7.90 -31.13 0.52
CA LEU A 380 6.73 -30.32 0.17
C LEU A 380 6.27 -30.65 -1.26
N SER A 381 5.32 -31.58 -1.37
CA SER A 381 4.80 -32.08 -2.66
C SER A 381 4.42 -30.97 -3.66
N ASP A 382 4.56 -31.27 -4.96
CA ASP A 382 4.10 -30.42 -6.08
C ASP A 382 2.56 -30.39 -6.23
N ALA A 383 1.83 -31.24 -5.50
CA ALA A 383 0.41 -31.48 -5.73
C ALA A 383 -0.53 -30.36 -5.22
N VAL A 384 -0.01 -29.34 -4.53
CA VAL A 384 -0.82 -28.29 -3.85
C VAL A 384 -0.61 -26.89 -4.44
N LEU A 385 -0.01 -26.79 -5.64
CA LEU A 385 0.27 -25.47 -6.26
C LEU A 385 -0.99 -24.62 -6.47
N GLU A 386 -2.13 -25.22 -6.78
CA GLU A 386 -3.37 -24.50 -7.08
C GLU A 386 -4.05 -23.87 -5.86
N ALA A 387 -3.88 -24.46 -4.67
CA ALA A 387 -4.55 -24.01 -3.45
C ALA A 387 -3.81 -22.88 -2.71
N GLN A 388 -2.53 -22.68 -3.00
CA GLN A 388 -1.69 -21.71 -2.30
C GLN A 388 -1.86 -20.28 -2.87
N SER A 389 -1.59 -19.26 -2.06
CA SER A 389 -1.54 -17.86 -2.53
C SER A 389 -0.35 -17.64 -3.46
N VAL A 390 -0.43 -16.62 -4.33
CA VAL A 390 0.69 -16.23 -5.20
C VAL A 390 1.94 -15.84 -4.41
N GLU A 391 1.77 -15.24 -3.23
CA GLU A 391 2.84 -14.90 -2.30
C GLU A 391 3.51 -16.15 -1.68
N ALA A 392 2.73 -17.17 -1.31
CA ALA A 392 3.27 -18.44 -0.80
C ALA A 392 4.04 -19.20 -1.89
N LEU A 393 3.53 -19.21 -3.12
CA LEU A 393 4.22 -19.81 -4.25
C LEU A 393 5.50 -19.07 -4.61
N LEU A 394 5.49 -17.74 -4.58
CA LEU A 394 6.68 -16.93 -4.84
C LEU A 394 7.79 -17.22 -3.81
N ASP A 395 7.42 -17.29 -2.52
CA ASP A 395 8.34 -17.66 -1.45
C ASP A 395 8.89 -19.10 -1.62
N LYS A 396 8.02 -20.05 -2.01
CA LYS A 396 8.43 -21.42 -2.33
C LYS A 396 9.42 -21.44 -3.50
N ALA A 397 9.17 -20.68 -4.56
CA ALA A 397 10.08 -20.60 -5.70
C ALA A 397 11.44 -20.03 -5.32
N LYS A 398 11.48 -18.95 -4.52
CA LYS A 398 12.73 -18.39 -3.99
C LYS A 398 13.50 -19.43 -3.17
N ALA A 399 12.83 -20.13 -2.26
CA ALA A 399 13.44 -21.17 -1.44
C ALA A 399 14.03 -22.31 -2.28
N PHE A 400 13.28 -22.80 -3.28
CA PHE A 400 13.74 -23.84 -4.20
C PHE A 400 14.95 -23.38 -5.01
N HIS A 401 14.93 -22.14 -5.51
CA HIS A 401 16.07 -21.57 -6.22
C HIS A 401 17.32 -21.50 -5.32
N ASP A 402 17.18 -21.03 -4.09
CA ASP A 402 18.30 -20.84 -3.17
C ASP A 402 19.00 -22.17 -2.82
N VAL A 403 18.26 -23.30 -2.79
CA VAL A 403 18.83 -24.64 -2.58
C VAL A 403 19.25 -25.38 -3.87
N GLY A 404 19.20 -24.70 -5.02
CA GLY A 404 19.63 -25.22 -6.31
C GLY A 404 18.61 -26.09 -7.07
N LEU A 405 17.33 -26.05 -6.70
CA LEU A 405 16.22 -26.70 -7.43
C LEU A 405 15.66 -25.74 -8.50
N HIS A 406 16.50 -25.30 -9.43
CA HIS A 406 16.19 -24.20 -10.38
C HIS A 406 15.01 -24.49 -11.30
N GLU A 407 14.90 -25.70 -11.87
CA GLU A 407 13.81 -26.05 -12.80
C GLU A 407 12.44 -25.98 -12.11
N SER A 408 12.35 -26.52 -10.89
CA SER A 408 11.14 -26.46 -10.08
C SER A 408 10.80 -25.01 -9.69
N ALA A 409 11.80 -24.20 -9.33
CA ALA A 409 11.61 -22.80 -9.01
C ALA A 409 11.01 -22.01 -10.19
N LEU A 410 11.58 -22.17 -11.40
CA LEU A 410 11.08 -21.50 -12.61
C LEU A 410 9.67 -21.95 -12.98
N LYS A 411 9.37 -23.26 -12.86
CA LYS A 411 8.02 -23.79 -13.07
C LYS A 411 6.99 -23.18 -12.11
N ILE A 412 7.36 -22.95 -10.85
CA ILE A 412 6.49 -22.28 -9.88
C ILE A 412 6.31 -20.79 -10.28
N LEU A 413 7.39 -20.11 -10.67
CA LEU A 413 7.33 -18.71 -11.12
C LEU A 413 6.47 -18.53 -12.37
N ASP A 414 6.50 -19.46 -13.32
CA ASP A 414 5.59 -19.50 -14.47
C ASP A 414 4.12 -19.55 -14.04
N ASN A 415 3.82 -20.38 -13.03
CA ASN A 415 2.47 -20.48 -12.47
C ASN A 415 2.05 -19.17 -11.78
N VAL A 416 2.93 -18.58 -10.98
CA VAL A 416 2.67 -17.29 -10.30
C VAL A 416 2.40 -16.19 -11.31
N GLU A 417 3.26 -16.05 -12.34
CA GLU A 417 3.09 -15.05 -13.40
C GLU A 417 1.76 -15.24 -14.14
N MET A 418 1.42 -16.49 -14.48
CA MET A 418 0.14 -16.80 -15.14
C MET A 418 -1.06 -16.39 -14.28
N ARG A 419 -1.04 -16.69 -12.98
CA ARG A 419 -2.13 -16.35 -12.05
C ARG A 419 -2.28 -14.85 -11.87
N CYS A 420 -1.17 -14.14 -11.68
CA CYS A 420 -1.19 -12.68 -11.58
C CYS A 420 -1.73 -12.03 -12.86
N LYS A 421 -1.42 -12.58 -14.04
CA LYS A 421 -1.96 -12.09 -15.32
C LYS A 421 -3.48 -12.32 -15.47
N GLN A 422 -4.04 -13.33 -14.82
CA GLN A 422 -5.45 -13.70 -14.92
C GLN A 422 -6.33 -12.99 -13.87
N ASP A 423 -5.76 -12.53 -12.76
CA ASP A 423 -6.50 -11.84 -11.71
C ASP A 423 -6.58 -10.33 -11.98
N PRO A 424 -7.75 -9.77 -12.34
CA PRO A 424 -7.91 -8.34 -12.60
C PRO A 424 -7.70 -7.47 -11.36
N ASN A 425 -7.73 -8.04 -10.15
CA ASN A 425 -7.53 -7.31 -8.91
C ASN A 425 -6.06 -7.30 -8.46
N GLN A 426 -5.16 -7.96 -9.20
CA GLN A 426 -3.75 -8.03 -8.85
C GLN A 426 -3.08 -6.66 -8.99
N SER A 427 -2.26 -6.28 -8.00
CA SER A 427 -1.40 -5.09 -8.06
C SER A 427 -0.49 -5.14 -9.30
N GLU A 428 -0.53 -4.10 -10.14
CA GLU A 428 0.34 -3.99 -11.32
C GLU A 428 1.82 -3.98 -10.91
N LEU A 429 2.14 -3.34 -9.78
CA LEU A 429 3.49 -3.32 -9.22
C LEU A 429 3.95 -4.72 -8.82
N PHE A 430 3.09 -5.47 -8.12
CA PHE A 430 3.40 -6.85 -7.74
C PHE A 430 3.57 -7.74 -8.97
N PHE A 431 2.74 -7.58 -10.00
CA PHE A 431 2.89 -8.33 -11.24
C PHE A 431 4.22 -8.01 -11.93
N LYS A 432 4.60 -6.74 -12.06
CA LYS A 432 5.93 -6.34 -12.59
C LYS A 432 7.07 -6.96 -11.77
N TYR A 433 6.93 -6.98 -10.45
CA TYR A 433 7.92 -7.58 -9.57
C TYR A 433 8.05 -9.10 -9.79
N VAL A 434 6.94 -9.82 -9.97
CA VAL A 434 6.99 -11.25 -10.32
C VAL A 434 7.74 -11.48 -11.63
N GLN A 435 7.52 -10.64 -12.63
CA GLN A 435 8.22 -10.72 -13.92
C GLN A 435 9.73 -10.46 -13.77
N GLN A 436 10.09 -9.45 -12.96
CA GLN A 436 11.47 -9.12 -12.65
C GLN A 436 12.16 -10.26 -11.90
N GLU A 437 11.57 -10.74 -10.80
CA GLU A 437 12.12 -11.84 -10.00
C GLU A 437 12.29 -13.10 -10.85
N LYS A 438 11.33 -13.42 -11.74
CA LYS A 438 11.46 -14.54 -12.67
C LYS A 438 12.64 -14.37 -13.63
N ALA A 439 12.77 -13.21 -14.27
CA ALA A 439 13.86 -12.94 -15.21
C ALA A 439 15.22 -13.01 -14.52
N GLU A 440 15.33 -12.48 -13.30
CA GLU A 440 16.56 -12.50 -12.50
C GLU A 440 16.92 -13.92 -12.06
N LYS A 441 15.96 -14.72 -11.60
CA LYS A 441 16.19 -16.11 -11.16
C LYS A 441 16.54 -17.05 -12.33
N ASP A 442 16.06 -16.76 -13.54
CA ASP A 442 16.48 -17.47 -14.75
C ASP A 442 17.93 -17.11 -15.15
N ALA A 443 18.28 -15.82 -15.08
CA ALA A 443 19.59 -15.32 -15.46
C ALA A 443 20.69 -15.56 -14.40
N ILE A 444 20.34 -15.63 -13.12
CA ILE A 444 21.26 -15.63 -11.98
C ILE A 444 20.96 -16.82 -11.07
N ARG A 445 21.66 -17.94 -11.31
CA ARG A 445 21.48 -19.20 -10.58
C ARG A 445 22.03 -19.21 -9.14
N ILE A 446 22.88 -18.26 -8.81
CA ILE A 446 23.56 -18.17 -7.51
C ILE A 446 22.73 -17.29 -6.58
N SER A 447 22.58 -17.68 -5.32
CA SER A 447 21.80 -16.90 -4.36
C SER A 447 22.50 -15.56 -4.00
N PRO A 448 21.75 -14.53 -3.57
CA PRO A 448 22.35 -13.26 -3.13
C PRO A 448 23.46 -13.42 -2.07
N LYS A 449 23.25 -14.35 -1.13
CA LYS A 449 24.21 -14.67 -0.06
C LYS A 449 25.55 -15.21 -0.60
N GLU A 450 25.50 -16.00 -1.68
CA GLU A 450 26.69 -16.62 -2.28
C GLU A 450 27.37 -15.73 -3.33
N LEU A 451 26.61 -14.88 -4.02
CA LEU A 451 27.09 -14.04 -5.13
C LEU A 451 28.30 -13.18 -4.76
N ASN A 452 28.22 -12.43 -3.65
CA ASN A 452 29.32 -11.55 -3.25
C ASN A 452 30.58 -12.34 -2.87
N ASN A 453 30.42 -13.46 -2.15
CA ASN A 453 31.53 -14.31 -1.75
C ASN A 453 32.21 -14.97 -2.96
N SER A 454 31.41 -15.41 -3.94
CA SER A 454 31.90 -15.98 -5.19
C SER A 454 32.68 -14.96 -6.01
N ALA A 455 32.12 -13.75 -6.20
CA ALA A 455 32.76 -12.69 -6.97
C ALA A 455 34.11 -12.27 -6.38
N VAL A 456 34.19 -12.12 -5.06
CA VAL A 456 35.43 -11.78 -4.36
C VAL A 456 36.48 -12.88 -4.50
N ARG A 457 36.09 -14.16 -4.44
CA ARG A 457 37.01 -15.30 -4.66
C ARG A 457 37.59 -15.31 -6.07
N GLN A 458 36.73 -15.21 -7.10
CA GLN A 458 37.15 -15.14 -8.51
C GLN A 458 38.10 -13.97 -8.76
N TYR A 459 37.79 -12.81 -8.17
CA TYR A 459 38.63 -11.62 -8.26
C TYR A 459 40.04 -11.85 -7.67
N HIS A 460 40.13 -12.46 -6.48
CA HIS A 460 41.42 -12.80 -5.86
C HIS A 460 42.19 -13.91 -6.60
N GLN A 461 41.50 -14.79 -7.32
CA GLN A 461 42.10 -15.82 -8.17
C GLN A 461 42.63 -15.26 -9.51
N GLY A 462 42.38 -13.98 -9.81
CA GLY A 462 42.80 -13.34 -11.05
C GLY A 462 41.85 -13.60 -12.24
N GLU A 463 40.70 -14.22 -12.00
CA GLU A 463 39.67 -14.52 -12.99
C GLU A 463 38.80 -13.28 -13.27
N LEU A 464 39.44 -12.20 -13.73
CA LEU A 464 38.81 -10.87 -13.78
C LEU A 464 37.51 -10.85 -14.60
N LYS A 465 37.45 -11.56 -15.74
CA LYS A 465 36.25 -11.60 -16.59
C LYS A 465 35.05 -12.24 -15.88
N GLU A 466 35.28 -13.34 -15.16
CA GLU A 466 34.22 -14.01 -14.42
C GLU A 466 33.79 -13.17 -13.21
N ALA A 467 34.76 -12.64 -12.46
CA ALA A 467 34.51 -11.75 -11.34
C ALA A 467 33.67 -10.52 -11.75
N LEU A 468 33.99 -9.89 -12.89
CA LEU A 468 33.20 -8.79 -13.46
C LEU A 468 31.75 -9.21 -13.72
N ASN A 469 31.53 -10.37 -14.33
CA ASN A 469 30.17 -10.84 -14.56
C ASN A 469 29.42 -11.10 -13.23
N THR A 470 30.07 -11.76 -12.26
CA THR A 470 29.46 -12.09 -10.96
C THR A 470 29.20 -10.83 -10.13
N PHE A 471 30.08 -9.81 -10.14
CA PHE A 471 29.80 -8.52 -9.49
C PHE A 471 28.63 -7.79 -10.14
N ARG A 472 28.51 -7.84 -11.48
CA ARG A 472 27.34 -7.28 -12.18
C ARG A 472 26.05 -7.98 -11.75
N GLN A 473 26.06 -9.31 -11.69
CA GLN A 473 24.92 -10.09 -11.21
C GLN A 473 24.59 -9.74 -9.75
N ALA A 474 25.60 -9.66 -8.88
CA ALA A 474 25.43 -9.25 -7.49
C ALA A 474 24.83 -7.85 -7.36
N PHE A 475 25.29 -6.87 -8.15
CA PHE A 475 24.74 -5.52 -8.13
C PHE A 475 23.34 -5.44 -8.74
N THR A 476 22.97 -6.35 -9.65
CA THR A 476 21.61 -6.42 -10.21
C THR A 476 20.59 -6.74 -9.12
N VAL A 477 20.88 -7.73 -8.27
CA VAL A 477 19.98 -8.17 -7.18
C VAL A 477 20.21 -7.44 -5.85
N MET A 478 21.33 -6.71 -5.70
CA MET A 478 21.65 -5.91 -4.50
C MET A 478 22.15 -4.50 -4.87
N PRO A 479 21.36 -3.70 -5.63
CA PRO A 479 21.77 -2.40 -6.16
C PRO A 479 21.97 -1.33 -5.07
N LYS A 480 21.39 -1.54 -3.89
CA LYS A 480 21.51 -0.65 -2.73
C LYS A 480 22.74 -0.94 -1.85
N ASN A 481 23.50 -2.00 -2.13
CA ASN A 481 24.66 -2.38 -1.32
C ASN A 481 25.94 -1.64 -1.76
N ALA A 482 26.41 -0.69 -0.94
CA ALA A 482 27.60 0.12 -1.22
C ALA A 482 28.90 -0.70 -1.35
N SER A 483 29.03 -1.81 -0.60
CA SER A 483 30.21 -2.68 -0.69
C SER A 483 30.30 -3.37 -2.04
N ILE A 484 29.16 -3.90 -2.53
CA ILE A 484 29.07 -4.56 -3.84
C ILE A 484 29.29 -3.55 -4.96
N ALA A 485 28.66 -2.36 -4.87
CA ALA A 485 28.86 -1.28 -5.81
C ALA A 485 30.34 -0.85 -5.90
N LEU A 486 31.02 -0.72 -4.76
CA LEU A 486 32.43 -0.38 -4.71
C LEU A 486 33.32 -1.49 -5.30
N ASN A 487 33.03 -2.77 -5.03
CA ASN A 487 33.77 -3.89 -5.60
C ASN A 487 33.62 -3.94 -7.13
N LEU A 488 32.40 -3.69 -7.64
CA LEU A 488 32.12 -3.61 -9.06
C LEU A 488 32.87 -2.45 -9.74
N LEU A 489 32.84 -1.25 -9.15
CA LEU A 489 33.59 -0.09 -9.64
C LEU A 489 35.10 -0.36 -9.67
N GLN A 490 35.63 -1.03 -8.64
CA GLN A 490 37.04 -1.41 -8.58
C GLN A 490 37.41 -2.37 -9.70
N ALA A 491 36.60 -3.40 -9.93
CA ALA A 491 36.84 -4.35 -11.02
C ALA A 491 36.75 -3.65 -12.39
N ALA A 492 35.79 -2.73 -12.57
CA ALA A 492 35.66 -1.92 -13.78
C ALA A 492 36.89 -1.05 -14.04
N ALA A 493 37.38 -0.34 -13.02
CA ALA A 493 38.57 0.52 -13.11
C ALA A 493 39.83 -0.26 -13.51
N ILE A 494 39.99 -1.50 -13.03
CA ILE A 494 41.10 -2.36 -13.44
C ILE A 494 40.95 -2.79 -14.90
N SER A 495 39.76 -3.18 -15.34
CA SER A 495 39.53 -3.50 -16.75
C SER A 495 39.81 -2.30 -17.67
N VAL A 496 39.49 -1.08 -17.23
CA VAL A 496 39.81 0.14 -17.98
C VAL A 496 41.31 0.33 -18.09
N ARG A 497 42.05 0.19 -16.98
CA ARG A 497 43.50 0.32 -16.99
C ARG A 497 44.18 -0.73 -17.87
N ASP A 498 43.67 -1.97 -17.84
CA ASP A 498 44.33 -3.10 -18.50
C ASP A 498 43.87 -3.27 -19.97
N ASN A 499 42.64 -2.92 -20.32
CA ASN A 499 42.04 -3.12 -21.66
C ASN A 499 41.63 -1.81 -22.38
N GLY A 500 41.76 -0.65 -21.75
CA GLY A 500 41.44 0.66 -22.34
C GLY A 500 39.96 1.03 -22.41
N SER A 501 39.05 0.15 -21.97
CA SER A 501 37.60 0.43 -21.96
C SER A 501 36.88 -0.27 -20.80
N SER A 502 35.84 0.37 -20.28
CA SER A 502 34.96 -0.25 -19.28
C SER A 502 34.05 -1.30 -19.93
N PRO A 503 33.87 -2.48 -19.30
CA PRO A 503 32.93 -3.50 -19.76
C PRO A 503 31.46 -3.14 -19.45
N TYR A 504 31.20 -2.04 -18.75
CA TYR A 504 29.86 -1.62 -18.32
C TYR A 504 29.44 -0.28 -18.94
N SER A 505 28.13 -0.08 -19.04
CA SER A 505 27.56 1.19 -19.51
C SER A 505 27.86 2.32 -18.52
N LYS A 506 27.93 3.56 -19.03
CA LYS A 506 28.10 4.77 -18.21
C LYS A 506 27.02 4.86 -17.11
N GLN A 507 25.78 4.57 -17.47
CA GLN A 507 24.65 4.54 -16.52
C GLN A 507 24.88 3.56 -15.36
N MET A 508 25.47 2.39 -15.61
CA MET A 508 25.75 1.43 -14.54
C MET A 508 26.84 1.96 -13.59
N ILE A 509 27.89 2.58 -14.13
CA ILE A 509 28.94 3.22 -13.32
C ILE A 509 28.34 4.34 -12.48
N ASP A 510 27.53 5.22 -13.07
CA ASP A 510 26.86 6.33 -12.39
C ASP A 510 25.96 5.82 -11.25
N ASN A 511 25.23 4.73 -11.48
CA ASN A 511 24.40 4.10 -10.44
C ASN A 511 25.26 3.57 -9.29
N CYS A 512 26.36 2.87 -9.58
CA CYS A 512 27.26 2.41 -8.53
C CYS A 512 27.89 3.58 -7.75
N LEU A 513 28.30 4.65 -8.44
CA LEU A 513 28.83 5.86 -7.78
C LEU A 513 27.81 6.44 -6.81
N LYS A 514 26.56 6.62 -7.25
CA LYS A 514 25.46 7.10 -6.39
C LYS A 514 25.24 6.18 -5.19
N THR A 515 25.20 4.86 -5.38
CA THR A 515 25.04 3.89 -4.28
C THR A 515 26.17 3.99 -3.26
N VAL A 516 27.42 4.12 -3.73
CA VAL A 516 28.60 4.24 -2.85
C VAL A 516 28.60 5.57 -2.09
N GLU A 517 28.19 6.66 -2.74
CA GLU A 517 28.17 8.00 -2.13
C GLU A 517 27.04 8.18 -1.12
N ASN A 518 25.90 7.52 -1.32
CA ASN A 518 24.77 7.54 -0.39
C ASN A 518 24.90 6.49 0.73
N GLY A 519 25.81 5.51 0.59
CA GLY A 519 25.97 4.41 1.52
C GLY A 519 27.02 4.65 2.60
N GLU A 520 26.93 3.86 3.68
CA GLU A 520 27.95 3.86 4.72
C GLU A 520 29.17 3.03 4.29
N LEU A 521 30.35 3.64 4.32
CA LEU A 521 31.62 2.97 4.03
C LEU A 521 32.50 2.93 5.27
N SER A 522 33.22 1.83 5.45
CA SER A 522 34.34 1.79 6.38
C SER A 522 35.45 2.77 5.96
N ALA A 523 36.35 3.11 6.88
CA ALA A 523 37.50 3.97 6.57
C ALA A 523 38.37 3.38 5.43
N GLU A 524 38.54 2.07 5.41
CA GLU A 524 39.27 1.36 4.36
C GLU A 524 38.54 1.41 3.01
N GLN A 525 37.23 1.17 3.01
CA GLN A 525 36.40 1.26 1.81
C GLN A 525 36.37 2.68 1.25
N SER A 526 36.33 3.69 2.11
CA SER A 526 36.37 5.10 1.72
C SER A 526 37.69 5.45 1.03
N GLN A 527 38.82 5.00 1.58
CA GLN A 527 40.13 5.22 0.95
C GLN A 527 40.23 4.49 -0.39
N ARG A 528 39.69 3.27 -0.48
CA ARG A 528 39.62 2.50 -1.72
C ARG A 528 38.77 3.19 -2.78
N TYR A 529 37.64 3.76 -2.38
CA TYR A 529 36.74 4.49 -3.26
C TYR A 529 37.41 5.71 -3.89
N GLN A 530 38.17 6.50 -3.12
CA GLN A 530 38.88 7.67 -3.66
C GLN A 530 39.85 7.28 -4.78
N ARG A 531 40.61 6.19 -4.61
CA ARG A 531 41.54 5.69 -5.64
C ARG A 531 40.81 5.23 -6.90
N VAL A 532 39.69 4.53 -6.74
CA VAL A 532 38.86 4.07 -7.86
C VAL A 532 38.25 5.26 -8.61
N LYS A 533 37.79 6.28 -7.88
CA LYS A 533 37.20 7.49 -8.45
C LYS A 533 38.21 8.30 -9.27
N GLU A 534 39.47 8.34 -8.88
CA GLU A 534 40.55 8.96 -9.68
C GLU A 534 40.72 8.25 -11.03
N VAL A 535 40.79 6.91 -11.04
CA VAL A 535 40.94 6.13 -12.28
C VAL A 535 39.74 6.25 -13.21
N LEU A 536 38.53 6.38 -12.65
CA LEU A 536 37.30 6.50 -13.44
C LEU A 536 37.04 7.92 -13.96
N LYS A 537 37.67 8.95 -13.39
CA LYS A 537 37.59 10.34 -13.90
C LYS A 537 38.29 10.52 -15.23
N ASP A 538 39.29 9.69 -15.53
CA ASP A 538 40.02 9.72 -16.80
C ASP A 538 39.20 9.14 -17.98
N LEU A 539 37.93 8.74 -17.75
CA LEU A 539 36.99 8.21 -18.75
C LEU A 539 35.92 9.22 -19.23
N GLU A 540 35.91 10.44 -18.69
CA GLU A 540 35.11 11.57 -19.25
C GLU A 540 35.79 12.16 -20.48
#